data_AF-V5GJU3-F1
#
_entry.id   AF-V5GJU3-F1
#
_cell.length_a   1.000
_cell.length_b   1.000
_cell.length_c   1.000
_cell.angle_alpha   90.00
_cell.angle_beta   90.00
_cell.angle_gamma   90.00
#
_symmetry.space_group_name_H-M   'P 1'
#
loop_
_entity.id
_entity.type
_entity.pdbx_description
1 polymer ?
#
loop_
_entity_poly.entity_id
_entity_poly.type
_entity_poly.pdbx_seq_one_letter_code
_entity_poly.pdbx_strand_id
1 'polypeptide(L)'
;MRKEWFKLARNASLGFCQVLVACPLEEAIRRNASRELPVPEPSIRVMGSRFELPREEPWEELTRTVAAGEPESLECVLELVERASLKGPLCPPESAVPVTKPLPPSRRHCWDLELRAIVSRFIQQVRTSGCSQAQVADRCVRLQKARQVVLDRLRKIPYEEEDAAKVDLHVLLEEALGD
;
A
#
# COMPACT_ATOMS: atom_id res chain seq x y z
N MET A 1 -22.57 -10.10 9.23
CA MET A 1 -22.23 -9.38 10.49
C MET A 1 -20.71 -9.28 10.73
N ARG A 2 -19.93 -10.36 10.67
CA ARG A 2 -18.47 -10.31 10.91
C ARG A 2 -17.72 -9.32 9.99
N LYS A 3 -18.05 -9.34 8.69
CA LYS A 3 -17.45 -8.48 7.67
C LYS A 3 -17.73 -6.99 7.91
N GLU A 4 -18.86 -6.67 8.51
CA GLU A 4 -19.30 -5.31 8.82
C GLU A 4 -18.48 -4.73 9.98
N TRP A 5 -18.20 -5.53 11.01
CA TRP A 5 -17.28 -5.16 12.08
C TRP A 5 -15.84 -5.00 11.59
N PHE A 6 -15.37 -5.91 10.71
CA PHE A 6 -14.08 -5.75 10.06
C PHE A 6 -13.99 -4.42 9.29
N LYS A 7 -15.02 -4.10 8.48
CA LYS A 7 -15.08 -2.83 7.75
C LYS A 7 -15.07 -1.63 8.68
N LEU A 8 -15.77 -1.71 9.82
CA LEU A 8 -15.80 -0.64 10.81
C LEU A 8 -14.40 -0.40 11.40
N ALA A 9 -13.73 -1.46 11.87
CA ALA A 9 -12.36 -1.37 12.40
C ALA A 9 -11.38 -0.82 11.36
N ARG A 10 -11.49 -1.31 10.11
CA ARG A 10 -10.69 -0.82 8.98
C ARG A 10 -10.91 0.66 8.69
N ASN A 11 -12.15 1.12 8.68
CA ASN A 11 -12.46 2.53 8.41
C ASN A 11 -12.00 3.46 9.54
N ALA A 12 -11.91 2.93 10.77
CA ALA A 12 -11.42 3.65 11.94
C ALA A 12 -9.90 3.50 12.16
N SER A 13 -9.18 2.84 11.24
CA SER A 13 -7.75 2.53 11.38
C SER A 13 -7.41 1.83 12.70
N LEU A 14 -8.15 0.75 13.01
CA LEU A 14 -7.96 -0.06 14.22
C LEU A 14 -7.42 -1.45 13.87
N GLY A 15 -6.74 -2.08 14.84
CA GLY A 15 -6.49 -3.52 14.81
C GLY A 15 -7.80 -4.31 14.90
N PHE A 16 -7.82 -5.53 14.37
CA PHE A 16 -9.00 -6.37 14.36
C PHE A 16 -8.65 -7.84 14.57
N CYS A 17 -9.39 -8.51 15.43
CA CYS A 17 -9.37 -9.96 15.62
C CYS A 17 -10.76 -10.48 15.98
N GLN A 18 -10.96 -11.79 15.85
CA GLN A 18 -12.23 -12.45 16.13
C GLN A 18 -12.03 -13.63 17.07
N VAL A 19 -12.90 -13.74 18.07
CA VAL A 19 -12.92 -14.88 19.00
C VAL A 19 -14.24 -15.62 18.82
N LEU A 20 -14.16 -16.88 18.41
CA LEU A 20 -15.28 -17.80 18.44
C LEU A 20 -15.28 -18.56 19.77
N VAL A 21 -16.29 -18.34 20.60
CA VAL A 21 -16.48 -19.13 21.83
C VAL A 21 -17.32 -20.35 21.51
N ALA A 22 -16.69 -21.51 21.42
CA ALA A 22 -17.33 -22.77 21.07
C ALA A 22 -17.85 -23.51 22.31
N CYS A 23 -19.02 -24.13 22.18
CA CYS A 23 -19.53 -25.09 23.15
C CYS A 23 -20.40 -26.15 22.44
N PRO A 24 -20.53 -27.36 22.99
CA PRO A 24 -21.46 -28.36 22.49
C PRO A 24 -22.91 -27.85 22.54
N LEU A 25 -23.73 -28.24 21.55
CA LEU A 25 -25.14 -27.81 21.47
C LEU A 25 -25.93 -28.16 22.73
N GLU A 26 -25.77 -29.39 23.24
CA GLU A 26 -26.48 -29.84 24.44
C GLU A 26 -26.05 -29.05 25.68
N GLU A 27 -24.79 -28.64 25.75
CA GLU A 27 -24.29 -27.78 26.83
C GLU A 27 -24.89 -26.37 26.73
N ALA A 28 -25.04 -25.82 25.52
CA ALA A 28 -25.71 -24.55 25.29
C ALA A 28 -27.20 -24.60 25.71
N ILE A 29 -27.90 -25.70 25.41
CA ILE A 29 -29.30 -25.93 25.81
C ILE A 29 -29.40 -26.01 27.34
N ARG A 30 -28.52 -26.80 27.97
CA ARG A 30 -28.46 -26.95 29.43
C ARG A 30 -28.22 -25.61 30.13
N ARG A 31 -27.25 -24.81 29.66
CA ARG A 31 -26.96 -23.47 30.19
C ARG A 31 -28.10 -22.48 29.93
N ASN A 32 -28.82 -22.63 28.83
CA ASN A 32 -29.97 -21.78 28.52
C ASN A 32 -31.14 -22.06 29.46
N ALA A 33 -31.38 -23.32 29.84
CA ALA A 33 -32.45 -23.70 30.76
C ALA A 33 -32.30 -23.11 32.18
N SER A 34 -31.08 -22.75 32.58
CA SER A 34 -30.80 -22.10 33.88
C SER A 34 -30.90 -20.58 33.85
N ARG A 35 -31.28 -19.95 32.73
CA ARG A 35 -31.42 -18.48 32.62
C ARG A 35 -32.81 -18.05 33.11
N GLU A 36 -32.89 -16.84 33.66
CA GLU A 36 -34.16 -16.22 34.06
C GLU A 36 -35.13 -16.09 32.87
N LEU A 37 -34.59 -15.82 31.67
CA LEU A 37 -35.34 -15.70 30.42
C LEU A 37 -34.72 -16.63 29.36
N PRO A 38 -35.11 -17.92 29.33
CA PRO A 38 -34.55 -18.87 28.37
C PRO A 38 -35.08 -18.61 26.96
N VAL A 39 -34.21 -18.79 25.97
CA VAL A 39 -34.63 -18.85 24.56
C VAL A 39 -35.26 -20.22 24.29
N PRO A 40 -36.32 -20.35 23.46
CA PRO A 40 -36.90 -21.64 23.15
C PRO A 40 -35.87 -22.63 22.59
N GLU A 41 -35.84 -23.86 23.13
CA GLU A 41 -34.91 -24.90 22.70
C GLU A 41 -34.96 -25.17 21.18
N PRO A 42 -36.13 -25.23 20.52
CA PRO A 42 -36.18 -25.40 19.07
C PRO A 42 -35.41 -24.31 18.32
N SER A 43 -35.44 -23.08 18.80
CA SER A 43 -34.68 -21.97 18.21
C SER A 43 -33.17 -22.18 18.35
N ILE A 44 -32.70 -22.69 19.50
CA ILE A 44 -31.28 -22.99 19.71
C ILE A 44 -30.82 -24.12 18.79
N ARG A 45 -31.60 -25.18 18.63
CA ARG A 45 -31.29 -26.29 17.71
C ARG A 45 -31.24 -25.82 16.25
N VAL A 46 -32.19 -24.97 15.84
CA VAL A 46 -32.19 -24.36 14.51
C VAL A 46 -30.97 -23.46 14.32
N MET A 47 -30.63 -22.62 15.30
CA MET A 47 -29.43 -21.78 15.24
C MET A 47 -28.15 -22.63 15.12
N GLY A 48 -28.01 -23.67 15.94
CA GLY A 48 -26.86 -24.57 15.92
C GLY A 48 -26.67 -25.26 14.56
N SER A 49 -27.75 -25.74 13.94
CA SER A 49 -27.69 -26.38 12.60
C SER A 49 -27.38 -25.41 11.46
N ARG A 50 -27.63 -24.11 11.64
CA ARG A 50 -27.40 -23.06 10.63
C ARG A 50 -26.20 -22.18 10.92
N PHE A 51 -25.46 -22.46 12.00
CA PHE A 51 -24.37 -21.61 12.44
C PHE A 51 -23.18 -21.70 11.48
N GLU A 52 -22.81 -20.58 10.86
CA GLU A 52 -21.65 -20.52 9.97
C GLU A 52 -20.38 -20.17 10.76
N LEU A 53 -19.48 -21.15 10.85
CA LEU A 53 -18.14 -20.96 11.40
C LEU A 53 -17.36 -19.89 10.60
N PRO A 54 -16.40 -19.19 11.23
CA PRO A 54 -15.41 -18.39 10.52
C PRO A 54 -14.72 -19.25 9.44
N ARG A 55 -14.44 -18.66 8.28
CA ARG A 55 -13.82 -19.30 7.12
C ARG A 55 -12.38 -18.78 6.97
N GLU A 56 -11.59 -19.39 6.10
CA GLU A 56 -10.22 -18.96 5.80
C GLU A 56 -10.18 -17.77 4.83
N GLU A 57 -11.00 -16.76 5.08
CA GLU A 57 -10.97 -15.52 4.32
C GLU A 57 -9.77 -14.65 4.76
N PRO A 58 -9.10 -13.91 3.86
CA PRO A 58 -7.93 -13.10 4.22
C PRO A 58 -8.19 -12.07 5.34
N TRP A 59 -9.41 -11.55 5.44
CA TRP A 59 -9.81 -10.59 6.48
C TRP A 59 -10.18 -11.25 7.82
N GLU A 60 -10.28 -12.59 7.85
CA GLU A 60 -10.52 -13.40 9.06
C GLU A 60 -9.23 -14.04 9.60
N GLU A 61 -8.04 -13.67 9.10
CA GLU A 61 -6.73 -14.26 9.46
C GLU A 61 -6.46 -14.30 10.98
N LEU A 62 -6.88 -13.27 11.71
CA LEU A 62 -6.75 -13.20 13.17
C LEU A 62 -8.02 -13.70 13.87
N THR A 63 -8.41 -14.93 13.58
CA THR A 63 -9.54 -15.61 14.23
C THR A 63 -9.04 -16.77 15.09
N ARG A 64 -9.53 -16.88 16.33
CA ARG A 64 -9.32 -18.06 17.19
C ARG A 64 -10.63 -18.60 17.73
N THR A 65 -10.68 -19.92 17.84
CA THR A 65 -11.76 -20.63 18.52
C THR A 65 -11.28 -21.04 19.89
N VAL A 66 -12.07 -20.74 20.92
CA VAL A 66 -11.80 -21.09 22.32
C VAL A 66 -12.98 -21.85 22.91
N ALA A 67 -12.72 -22.76 23.84
CA ALA A 67 -13.76 -23.57 24.46
C ALA A 67 -14.41 -22.83 25.65
N ALA A 68 -15.74 -22.85 25.73
CA ALA A 68 -16.46 -22.09 26.74
C ALA A 68 -16.30 -22.70 28.15
N GLY A 69 -15.47 -22.05 28.98
CA GLY A 69 -15.27 -22.41 30.39
C GLY A 69 -13.88 -22.93 30.73
N GLU A 70 -12.98 -23.01 29.76
CA GLU A 70 -11.59 -23.45 29.97
C GLU A 70 -10.68 -22.25 30.32
N PRO A 71 -9.86 -22.32 31.39
CA PRO A 71 -8.93 -21.25 31.79
C PRO A 71 -7.98 -20.80 30.68
N GLU A 72 -7.47 -21.75 29.88
CA GLU A 72 -6.54 -21.54 28.77
C GLU A 72 -7.15 -20.67 27.65
N SER A 73 -8.49 -20.57 27.62
CA SER A 73 -9.20 -19.72 26.66
C SER A 73 -8.89 -18.24 26.85
N LEU A 74 -8.67 -17.80 28.09
CA LEU A 74 -8.37 -16.39 28.36
C LEU A 74 -6.98 -16.02 27.84
N GLU A 75 -5.99 -16.87 28.09
CA GLU A 75 -4.62 -16.67 27.61
C GLU A 75 -4.58 -16.62 26.08
N CYS A 76 -5.25 -17.56 25.42
CA CYS A 76 -5.36 -17.56 23.95
C CYS A 76 -6.01 -16.28 23.39
N VAL A 77 -7.02 -15.73 24.09
CA VAL A 77 -7.66 -14.46 23.71
C VAL A 77 -6.70 -13.28 23.89
N LEU A 78 -5.97 -13.22 25.01
CA LEU A 78 -5.01 -12.16 25.27
C LEU A 78 -3.88 -12.15 24.23
N GLU A 79 -3.32 -13.31 23.91
CA GLU A 79 -2.33 -13.46 22.84
C GLU A 79 -2.87 -12.99 21.48
N LEU A 80 -4.13 -13.31 21.17
CA LEU A 80 -4.75 -12.87 19.92
C LEU A 80 -4.89 -11.35 19.85
N VAL A 81 -5.29 -10.71 20.95
CA VAL A 81 -5.41 -9.26 21.06
C VAL A 81 -4.04 -8.58 20.93
N GLU A 82 -3.01 -9.15 21.56
CA GLU A 82 -1.64 -8.65 21.42
C GLU A 82 -1.17 -8.74 19.96
N ARG A 83 -1.35 -9.89 19.30
CA ARG A 83 -1.02 -10.07 17.88
C ARG A 83 -1.75 -9.08 16.98
N ALA A 84 -3.04 -8.82 17.24
CA ALA A 84 -3.83 -7.84 16.49
C ALA A 84 -3.32 -6.41 16.69
N SER A 85 -2.79 -6.10 17.87
CA SER A 85 -2.20 -4.81 18.20
C SER A 85 -0.84 -4.62 17.50
N LEU A 86 -0.01 -5.67 17.45
CA LEU A 86 1.32 -5.66 16.83
C LEU A 86 1.30 -5.65 15.30
N LYS A 87 0.27 -6.25 14.67
CA LYS A 87 0.11 -6.24 13.20
C LYS A 87 -0.13 -4.82 12.64
N GLY A 88 -0.46 -3.87 13.52
CA GLY A 88 -0.75 -2.49 13.17
C GLY A 88 -2.20 -2.29 12.74
N PRO A 89 -2.62 -1.02 12.60
CA PRO A 89 -3.99 -0.68 12.24
C PRO A 89 -4.31 -1.15 10.82
N LEU A 90 -5.54 -1.62 10.62
CA LEU A 90 -6.04 -1.89 9.28
C LEU A 90 -6.10 -0.59 8.49
N CYS A 91 -5.53 -0.57 7.29
CA CYS A 91 -5.65 0.61 6.42
C CYS A 91 -7.08 0.73 5.89
N PRO A 92 -7.71 1.91 6.00
CA PRO A 92 -8.89 2.22 5.21
C PRO A 92 -8.60 1.88 3.73
N PRO A 93 -9.61 1.43 2.97
CA PRO A 93 -9.44 1.38 1.52
C PRO A 93 -9.01 2.78 1.09
N GLU A 94 -8.05 2.93 0.17
CA GLU A 94 -7.68 4.22 -0.40
C GLU A 94 -8.98 4.93 -0.77
N SER A 95 -9.42 5.85 0.09
CA SER A 95 -10.49 6.73 -0.30
C SER A 95 -9.88 7.51 -1.44
N ALA A 96 -10.64 7.70 -2.51
CA ALA A 96 -10.37 8.74 -3.49
C ALA A 96 -10.53 10.11 -2.80
N VAL A 97 -9.87 10.34 -1.66
CA VAL A 97 -9.56 11.69 -1.21
C VAL A 97 -8.74 12.22 -2.38
N PRO A 98 -9.25 13.20 -3.13
CA PRO A 98 -8.45 13.82 -4.16
C PRO A 98 -7.20 14.29 -3.44
N VAL A 99 -6.03 13.82 -3.89
CA VAL A 99 -4.74 14.37 -3.47
C VAL A 99 -4.87 15.87 -3.68
N THR A 100 -5.18 16.60 -2.61
CA THR A 100 -5.88 17.90 -2.72
C THR A 100 -4.93 18.97 -3.22
N LYS A 101 -3.63 18.63 -3.28
CA LYS A 101 -2.56 19.43 -3.84
C LYS A 101 -1.63 18.45 -4.58
N PRO A 102 -1.45 18.59 -5.90
CA PRO A 102 -0.35 17.91 -6.58
C PRO A 102 0.93 18.17 -5.79
N LEU A 103 1.64 17.12 -5.41
CA LEU A 103 2.95 17.29 -4.80
C LEU A 103 3.81 18.06 -5.82
N PRO A 104 4.50 19.16 -5.43
CA PRO A 104 5.40 19.84 -6.35
C PRO A 104 6.42 18.81 -6.89
N PRO A 105 6.71 18.83 -8.19
CA PRO A 105 7.66 17.88 -8.78
C PRO A 105 9.01 18.01 -8.08
N SER A 106 9.66 16.88 -7.79
CA SER A 106 11.02 16.92 -7.24
C SER A 106 11.96 17.62 -8.22
N ARG A 107 13.01 18.25 -7.72
CA ARG A 107 13.99 18.92 -8.59
C ARG A 107 14.62 17.99 -9.60
N ARG A 108 14.84 16.73 -9.24
CA ARG A 108 15.26 15.67 -10.18
C ARG A 108 14.30 15.50 -11.35
N HIS A 109 12.99 15.56 -11.10
CA HIS A 109 11.98 15.49 -12.16
C HIS A 109 12.04 16.73 -13.05
N CYS A 110 12.19 17.92 -12.46
CA CYS A 110 12.37 19.16 -13.22
C CYS A 110 13.61 19.09 -14.13
N TRP A 111 14.76 18.64 -13.61
CA TRP A 111 15.98 18.47 -14.41
C TRP A 111 15.82 17.47 -15.55
N ASP A 112 15.12 16.34 -15.33
CA ASP A 112 14.85 15.37 -16.40
C ASP A 112 13.93 15.94 -17.49
N LEU A 113 12.89 16.68 -17.11
CA LEU A 113 12.01 17.38 -18.06
C LEU A 113 12.78 18.41 -18.89
N GLU A 114 13.62 19.20 -18.25
CA GLU A 114 14.42 20.23 -18.90
C GLU A 114 15.48 19.62 -19.83
N LEU A 115 16.19 18.56 -19.39
CA LEU A 115 17.12 17.81 -20.23
C LEU A 115 16.45 17.22 -21.48
N ARG A 116 15.23 16.67 -21.34
CA ARG A 116 14.47 16.20 -22.51
C ARG A 116 14.18 17.33 -23.48
N ALA A 117 13.77 18.50 -22.98
CA ALA A 117 13.50 19.67 -23.82
C ALA A 117 14.77 20.18 -24.53
N ILE A 118 15.93 20.16 -23.85
CA ILE A 118 17.23 20.49 -24.46
C ILE A 118 17.57 19.48 -25.56
N VAL A 119 17.52 18.18 -25.28
CA VAL A 119 17.80 17.12 -26.26
C VAL A 119 16.87 17.23 -27.48
N SER A 120 15.58 17.49 -27.29
CA SER A 120 14.64 17.70 -28.39
C SER A 120 15.02 18.88 -29.28
N ARG A 121 15.48 20.00 -28.69
CA ARG A 121 15.97 21.16 -29.44
C ARG A 121 17.22 20.83 -30.26
N PHE A 122 18.20 20.12 -29.68
CA PHE A 122 19.38 19.66 -30.42
C PHE A 122 19.00 18.75 -31.60
N ILE A 123 18.09 17.80 -31.41
CA ILE A 123 17.63 16.90 -32.49
C ILE A 123 16.93 17.69 -33.59
N GLN A 124 16.10 18.68 -33.24
CA GLN A 124 15.42 19.53 -34.22
C GLN A 124 16.44 20.35 -35.04
N GLN A 125 17.44 20.95 -34.41
CA GLN A 125 18.49 21.72 -35.10
C GLN A 125 19.22 20.86 -36.14
N VAL A 126 19.61 19.64 -35.77
CA VAL A 126 20.32 18.71 -36.66
C VAL A 126 19.45 18.28 -37.85
N ARG A 127 18.12 18.14 -37.65
CA ARG A 127 17.19 17.84 -38.74
C ARG A 127 17.02 19.02 -39.70
N THR A 128 17.05 20.24 -39.19
CA THR A 128 16.91 21.46 -40.01
C THR A 128 18.20 21.83 -40.76
N SER A 129 19.36 21.35 -40.33
CA SER A 129 20.67 21.65 -40.95
C SER A 129 21.03 20.78 -42.16
N GLY A 130 20.06 20.08 -42.76
CA GLY A 130 20.28 19.31 -43.99
C GLY A 130 21.07 18.01 -43.82
N CYS A 131 21.19 17.49 -42.61
CA CYS A 131 21.90 16.24 -42.32
C CYS A 131 21.15 15.00 -42.87
N SER A 132 21.90 13.98 -43.27
CA SER A 132 21.33 12.69 -43.68
C SER A 132 20.68 11.94 -42.51
N GLN A 133 19.76 11.02 -42.79
CA GLN A 133 19.09 10.19 -41.77
C GLN A 133 20.10 9.42 -40.88
N ALA A 134 21.20 8.92 -41.47
CA ALA A 134 22.25 8.22 -40.72
C ALA A 134 22.98 9.15 -39.73
N GLN A 135 23.26 10.40 -40.12
CA GLN A 135 23.89 11.40 -39.25
C GLN A 135 22.95 11.85 -38.13
N VAL A 136 21.65 11.97 -38.41
CA VAL A 136 20.64 12.26 -37.38
C VAL A 136 20.58 11.13 -36.37
N ALA A 137 20.60 9.86 -36.82
CA ALA A 137 20.55 8.69 -35.96
C ALA A 137 21.78 8.60 -35.04
N ASP A 138 22.99 8.77 -35.58
CA ASP A 138 24.24 8.81 -34.79
C ASP A 138 24.19 9.90 -33.71
N ARG A 139 23.75 11.11 -34.08
CA ARG A 139 23.64 12.23 -33.16
C ARG A 139 22.61 11.99 -32.05
N CYS A 140 21.49 11.32 -32.35
CA CYS A 140 20.51 10.92 -31.35
C CYS A 140 21.11 9.96 -30.31
N VAL A 141 21.94 9.00 -30.75
CA VAL A 141 22.60 8.04 -29.86
C VAL A 141 23.60 8.74 -28.95
N ARG A 142 24.43 9.64 -29.49
CA ARG A 142 25.37 10.45 -28.69
C ARG A 142 24.64 11.31 -27.65
N LEU A 143 23.56 11.97 -28.05
CA LEU A 143 22.73 12.81 -27.16
C LEU A 143 22.06 12.01 -26.04
N GLN A 144 21.52 10.82 -26.33
CA GLN A 144 20.94 9.95 -25.31
C GLN A 144 22.00 9.49 -24.30
N LYS A 145 23.20 9.15 -24.79
CA LYS A 145 24.32 8.76 -23.92
C LYS A 145 24.78 9.93 -23.04
N ALA A 146 24.95 11.11 -23.62
CA ALA A 146 25.31 12.32 -22.87
C ALA A 146 24.25 12.66 -21.81
N ARG A 147 22.96 12.62 -22.16
CA ARG A 147 21.85 12.81 -21.21
C ARG A 147 21.93 11.84 -20.04
N GLN A 148 22.22 10.56 -20.29
CA GLN A 148 22.33 9.56 -19.22
C GLN A 148 23.49 9.89 -18.27
N VAL A 149 24.65 10.31 -18.80
CA VAL A 149 25.79 10.76 -18.00
C VAL A 149 25.42 11.94 -17.11
N VAL A 150 24.72 12.94 -17.65
CA VAL A 150 24.27 14.12 -16.87
C VAL A 150 23.29 13.70 -15.78
N LEU A 151 22.31 12.84 -16.09
CA LEU A 151 21.36 12.33 -15.09
C LEU A 151 22.07 11.57 -13.95
N ASP A 152 23.09 10.77 -14.27
CA ASP A 152 23.86 10.04 -13.26
C ASP A 152 24.75 10.96 -12.42
N ARG A 153 25.21 12.10 -12.95
CA ARG A 153 25.84 13.17 -12.16
C ARG A 153 24.83 13.83 -11.22
N LEU A 154 23.66 14.20 -11.73
CA LEU A 154 22.60 14.86 -10.94
C LEU A 154 22.08 13.99 -9.79
N ARG A 155 22.00 12.67 -9.99
CA ARG A 155 21.59 11.72 -8.94
C ARG A 155 22.53 11.67 -7.74
N LYS A 156 23.77 12.13 -7.89
CA LYS A 156 24.77 12.17 -6.80
C LYS A 156 24.64 13.42 -5.93
N ILE A 157 23.84 14.41 -6.34
CA ILE A 157 23.59 15.61 -5.53
C ILE A 157 22.74 15.20 -4.32
N PRO A 158 23.17 15.50 -3.08
CA PRO A 158 22.38 15.25 -1.88
C PRO A 158 21.02 15.95 -1.94
N TYR A 159 19.99 15.32 -1.41
CA TYR A 159 18.62 15.87 -1.45
C TYR A 159 18.52 17.28 -0.84
N GLU A 160 19.26 17.52 0.24
CA GLU A 160 19.29 18.81 0.95
C GLU A 160 19.89 19.94 0.11
N GLU A 161 20.72 19.61 -0.88
CA GLU A 161 21.42 20.58 -1.74
C GLU A 161 20.72 20.77 -3.09
N GLU A 162 19.69 19.96 -3.40
CA GLU A 162 19.02 19.99 -4.70
C GLU A 162 18.49 21.39 -5.02
N ASP A 163 17.88 22.09 -4.05
CA ASP A 163 17.28 23.41 -4.24
C ASP A 163 18.30 24.56 -4.37
N ALA A 164 19.49 24.40 -3.80
CA ALA A 164 20.57 25.39 -3.86
C ALA A 164 21.49 25.18 -5.08
N ALA A 165 21.51 23.97 -5.66
CA ALA A 165 22.34 23.63 -6.79
C ALA A 165 21.98 24.48 -8.02
N LYS A 166 22.86 25.41 -8.39
CA LYS A 166 22.83 26.11 -9.67
C LYS A 166 23.46 25.19 -10.72
N VAL A 167 22.62 24.42 -11.41
CA VAL A 167 23.06 23.52 -12.47
C VAL A 167 22.64 24.07 -13.82
N ASP A 168 23.61 24.32 -14.69
CA ASP A 168 23.34 24.59 -16.10
C ASP A 168 23.34 23.28 -16.89
N LEU A 169 22.14 22.80 -17.21
CA LEU A 169 21.94 21.52 -17.90
C LEU A 169 22.40 21.57 -19.36
N HIS A 170 22.50 22.76 -19.97
CA HIS A 170 22.99 22.91 -21.34
C HIS A 170 24.50 22.68 -21.38
N VAL A 171 25.23 23.37 -20.49
CA VAL A 171 26.70 23.23 -20.36
C VAL A 171 27.08 21.80 -20.02
N LEU A 172 26.39 21.18 -19.05
CA LEU A 172 26.66 19.79 -18.68
C LEU A 172 26.42 18.80 -19.82
N LEU A 173 25.45 19.08 -20.69
CA LEU A 173 25.15 18.22 -21.84
C LEU A 173 26.21 18.40 -22.93
N GLU A 174 26.68 19.62 -23.20
CA GLU A 174 27.77 19.90 -24.14
C GLU A 174 29.09 19.27 -23.67
N GLU A 175 29.44 19.43 -22.38
CA GLU A 175 30.59 18.74 -21.78
C GLU A 175 30.53 17.22 -21.95
N ALA A 176 29.34 16.63 -21.75
CA ALA A 176 29.14 15.19 -21.88
C ALA A 176 29.14 14.70 -23.35
N LEU A 177 28.88 15.60 -24.32
CA LEU A 177 29.00 15.33 -25.74
C LEU A 177 30.45 15.40 -26.24
N GLY A 178 31.32 16.07 -25.47
CA GLY A 178 32.72 16.30 -25.80
C GLY A 178 32.92 17.39 -26.85
N ASP A 179 31.98 18.34 -26.95
CA ASP A 179 32.00 19.49 -27.86
C ASP A 179 32.39 20.78 -27.10
#